data_AF-J3MEW7-F1
#
_entry.id   AF-J3MEW7-F1
#
_cell.length_a   1.000
_cell.length_b   1.000
_cell.length_c   1.000
_cell.angle_alpha   90.00
_cell.angle_beta   90.00
_cell.angle_gamma   90.00
#
_symmetry.space_group_name_H-M   'P 1'
#
loop_
_entity.id
_entity.type
_entity.pdbx_description
1 polymer ?
#
loop_
_entity_poly.entity_id
_entity_poly.type
_entity_poly.pdbx_seq_one_letter_code
_entity_poly.pdbx_strand_id
1 'polypeptide(L)'
;MAASTSLALVLAVVLCCGCAATVSAAANSSSGDDFLRCLTAGVPSQLVVTQGSSSFTSVLASSVRNPRFLAPGTKSMDKGAVDAVTKWQTLAPELPEELTIRVVVQNKQARFQSLYLGTCDQLLPVMSSKLPELAMTRADCQEMSWLQSMVYINGAGTTSTPVEVLLNRTTSLSTYTKNKSDYVKQAISKASWEKIFPWFDGAGAGLIILEPNGGRVSAIADGDTPYPHRAGVLYNIQYVAFWPTTATAAVPDWIKNVYKFMEPFVSSNPRAAYVNYRDLDIGENTVTAGGVTSYESGRLWGEKYFGAANFRRLALTKGKVDAGDYFQNEQSIPPLVTKK
;
A
#
# COMPACT_ATOMS: atom_id res chain seq x y z
N MET A 1 38.72 -57.58 -13.03
CA MET A 1 38.26 -56.54 -13.97
C MET A 1 36.82 -56.21 -13.56
N ALA A 2 36.63 -55.35 -12.55
CA ALA A 2 36.66 -53.88 -12.58
C ALA A 2 35.45 -53.34 -13.38
N ALA A 3 34.62 -52.39 -12.92
CA ALA A 3 34.56 -51.56 -11.72
C ALA A 3 33.11 -50.98 -11.65
N SER A 4 32.48 -50.91 -10.47
CA SER A 4 32.33 -49.69 -9.63
C SER A 4 30.98 -48.96 -9.84
N THR A 5 30.05 -49.25 -8.93
CA THR A 5 28.93 -48.37 -8.55
C THR A 5 29.48 -47.20 -7.72
N SER A 6 29.35 -45.97 -8.22
CA SER A 6 29.74 -44.76 -7.49
C SER A 6 28.52 -43.94 -7.11
N LEU A 7 28.25 -44.01 -5.81
CA LEU A 7 27.56 -43.03 -4.98
C LEU A 7 28.21 -41.64 -5.20
N ALA A 8 27.44 -40.63 -5.56
CA ALA A 8 27.88 -39.22 -5.52
C ALA A 8 27.01 -38.45 -4.53
N LEU A 9 27.32 -38.65 -3.26
CA LEU A 9 26.94 -37.80 -2.15
C LEU A 9 27.80 -36.53 -2.24
N VAL A 10 27.29 -35.45 -2.83
CA VAL A 10 27.99 -34.15 -2.77
C VAL A 10 27.54 -33.45 -1.50
N LEU A 11 28.41 -33.62 -0.50
CA LEU A 11 28.47 -32.94 0.78
C LEU A 11 28.57 -31.42 0.55
N ALA A 12 27.50 -30.67 0.80
CA ALA A 12 27.61 -29.22 0.94
C ALA A 12 28.17 -28.93 2.33
N VAL A 13 29.44 -28.54 2.36
CA VAL A 13 30.20 -28.13 3.53
C VAL A 13 29.51 -26.92 4.17
N VAL A 14 28.84 -27.16 5.30
CA VAL A 14 28.47 -26.11 6.27
C VAL A 14 29.76 -25.71 6.98
N LEU A 15 30.36 -24.60 6.55
CA LEU A 15 31.48 -24.01 7.27
C LEU A 15 30.92 -23.34 8.53
N CYS A 16 31.01 -24.06 9.63
CA CYS A 16 31.01 -23.51 10.98
C CYS A 16 32.17 -22.51 11.10
N CYS A 17 31.86 -21.21 11.06
CA CYS A 17 32.66 -20.23 11.78
C CYS A 17 32.03 -20.04 13.16
N GLY A 18 32.62 -20.72 14.14
CA GLY A 18 32.32 -20.48 15.55
C GLY A 18 32.79 -19.09 15.96
N CYS A 19 31.85 -18.29 16.44
CA CYS A 19 32.13 -17.31 17.48
C CYS A 19 31.15 -17.60 18.62
N ALA A 20 31.65 -18.26 19.65
CA ALA A 20 31.02 -18.23 20.96
C ALA A 20 31.11 -16.78 21.46
N ALA A 21 30.03 -16.03 21.32
CA ALA A 21 29.88 -14.76 22.00
C ALA A 21 28.91 -14.98 23.18
N THR A 22 29.49 -15.01 24.36
CA THR A 22 28.81 -14.86 25.65
C THR A 22 27.79 -13.72 25.57
N VAL A 23 26.52 -14.03 25.84
CA VAL A 23 25.46 -13.03 25.98
C VAL A 23 25.75 -12.19 27.23
N SER A 24 26.44 -11.07 27.02
CA SER A 24 26.56 -10.02 28.02
C SER A 24 25.44 -9.03 27.76
N ALA A 25 24.54 -8.88 28.75
CA ALA A 25 23.56 -7.81 28.77
C ALA A 25 24.30 -6.47 28.91
N ALA A 26 24.58 -5.82 27.78
CA ALA A 26 24.99 -4.43 27.75
C ALA A 26 23.94 -3.68 26.94
N ALA A 27 23.20 -2.80 27.62
CA ALA A 27 22.38 -1.78 26.99
C ALA A 27 23.31 -0.89 26.15
N ASN A 28 23.46 -1.21 24.86
CA ASN A 28 24.30 -0.42 23.99
C ASN A 28 23.42 0.69 23.39
N SER A 29 23.65 1.91 23.84
CA SER A 29 23.20 3.11 23.15
C SER A 29 23.91 3.15 21.79
N SER A 30 23.33 2.49 20.78
CA SER A 30 23.87 2.57 19.42
C SER A 30 23.73 4.01 18.97
N SER A 31 24.83 4.75 18.98
CA SER A 31 24.90 6.06 18.35
C SER A 31 24.57 5.86 16.86
N GLY A 32 23.87 6.82 16.24
CA GLY A 32 23.52 6.74 14.81
C GLY A 32 24.74 6.53 13.89
N ASP A 33 25.93 6.85 14.39
CA ASP A 33 27.21 6.69 13.70
C ASP A 33 27.58 5.22 13.49
N ASP A 34 27.26 4.32 14.42
CA ASP A 34 27.55 2.89 14.27
C ASP A 34 26.71 2.27 13.14
N PHE A 35 25.47 2.71 12.97
CA PHE A 35 24.60 2.29 11.87
C PHE A 35 25.16 2.74 10.52
N LEU A 36 25.53 4.02 10.39
CA LEU A 36 26.09 4.55 9.14
C LEU A 36 27.44 3.91 8.79
N ARG A 37 28.25 3.61 9.80
CA ARG A 37 29.54 2.93 9.64
C ARG A 37 29.36 1.48 9.20
N CYS A 38 28.37 0.78 9.74
CA CYS A 38 28.01 -0.57 9.31
C CYS A 38 27.47 -0.57 7.86
N LEU A 39 26.62 0.41 7.52
CA LEU A 39 26.08 0.57 6.18
C LEU A 39 27.17 0.84 5.13
N THR A 40 28.12 1.73 5.44
CA THR A 40 29.23 2.09 4.53
C THR A 40 30.30 1.00 4.44
N ALA A 41 30.49 0.18 5.47
CA ALA A 41 31.38 -0.98 5.42
C ALA A 41 30.79 -2.15 4.61
N GLY A 42 29.46 -2.30 4.62
CA GLY A 42 28.78 -3.42 3.95
C GLY A 42 28.28 -3.13 2.53
N VAL A 43 28.07 -1.85 2.18
CA VAL A 43 27.56 -1.45 0.87
C VAL A 43 28.70 -0.81 0.05
N PRO A 44 29.08 -1.39 -1.10
CA PRO A 44 30.09 -0.80 -1.96
C PRO A 44 29.75 0.65 -2.32
N SER A 45 30.72 1.57 -2.17
CA SER A 45 30.50 3.01 -2.31
C SER A 45 29.97 3.43 -3.67
N GLN A 46 30.31 2.68 -4.73
CA GLN A 46 29.78 2.88 -6.08
C GLN A 46 28.28 2.62 -6.21
N LEU A 47 27.66 1.94 -5.24
CA LEU A 47 26.21 1.71 -5.19
C LEU A 47 25.47 2.79 -4.38
N VAL A 48 26.20 3.65 -3.66
CA VAL A 48 25.63 4.72 -2.85
C VAL A 48 25.69 6.03 -3.62
N VAL A 49 24.60 6.35 -4.33
CA VAL A 49 24.47 7.57 -5.12
C VAL A 49 23.63 8.59 -4.34
N THR A 50 24.26 9.64 -3.84
CA THR A 50 23.61 10.70 -3.04
C THR A 50 23.34 11.93 -3.90
N GLN A 51 22.46 12.84 -3.46
CA GLN A 51 22.18 14.10 -4.19
C GLN A 51 23.43 14.94 -4.49
N GLY A 52 24.48 14.84 -3.67
CA GLY A 52 25.76 15.52 -3.90
C GLY A 52 26.66 14.85 -4.95
N SER A 53 26.27 13.68 -5.46
CA SER A 53 27.04 12.96 -6.48
C SER A 53 26.82 13.59 -7.85
N SER A 54 27.90 13.85 -8.61
CA SER A 54 27.81 14.42 -9.96
C SER A 54 27.03 13.53 -10.94
N SER A 55 26.97 12.23 -10.67
CA SER A 55 26.20 11.25 -11.43
C SER A 55 24.76 11.06 -10.94
N PHE A 56 24.33 11.73 -9.87
CA PHE A 56 23.01 11.50 -9.25
C PHE A 56 21.88 11.65 -10.26
N THR A 57 21.82 12.80 -10.94
CA THR A 57 20.75 13.08 -11.91
C THR A 57 20.80 12.14 -13.11
N SER A 58 22.00 11.81 -13.62
CA SER A 58 22.12 10.93 -14.79
C SER A 58 21.77 9.47 -14.46
N VAL A 59 22.20 8.96 -13.29
CA VAL A 59 21.85 7.63 -12.79
C VAL A 59 20.35 7.55 -12.50
N LEU A 60 19.82 8.53 -11.76
CA LEU A 60 18.39 8.62 -11.45
C LEU A 60 17.56 8.63 -12.75
N ALA A 61 17.93 9.47 -13.72
CA ALA A 61 17.25 9.54 -15.01
C ALA A 61 17.39 8.26 -15.85
N SER A 62 18.49 7.50 -15.71
CA SER A 62 18.69 6.23 -16.44
C SER A 62 17.83 5.08 -15.91
N SER A 63 17.71 4.95 -14.59
CA SER A 63 16.94 3.87 -13.93
C SER A 63 15.43 4.04 -14.09
N VAL A 64 14.97 5.22 -14.50
CA VAL A 64 13.56 5.63 -14.54
C VAL A 64 13.04 5.87 -15.96
N ARG A 65 13.77 5.47 -17.02
CA ARG A 65 13.35 5.63 -18.43
C ARG A 65 12.22 4.67 -18.86
N ASN A 66 11.34 4.29 -17.94
CA ASN A 66 10.14 3.55 -18.28
C ASN A 66 9.07 4.60 -18.64
N PRO A 67 8.73 4.80 -19.92
CA PRO A 67 7.68 5.75 -20.28
C PRO A 67 6.36 5.28 -19.67
N ARG A 68 5.63 6.24 -19.11
CA ARG A 68 4.34 6.01 -18.48
C ARG A 68 3.31 6.99 -19.04
N PHE A 69 2.07 6.54 -19.15
CA PHE A 69 0.95 7.32 -19.68
C PHE A 69 -0.10 7.45 -18.63
N LEU A 70 -0.72 8.62 -18.59
CA LEU A 70 -1.91 8.87 -17.80
C LEU A 70 -3.00 9.40 -18.72
N ALA A 71 -4.20 8.85 -18.59
CA ALA A 71 -5.41 9.40 -19.18
C ALA A 71 -6.26 10.01 -18.06
N PRO A 72 -6.62 11.32 -18.12
CA PRO A 72 -7.64 11.90 -17.29
C PRO A 72 -9.00 11.56 -17.88
N GLY A 73 -9.78 10.74 -17.17
CA GLY A 73 -11.22 10.65 -17.39
C GLY A 73 -11.93 11.14 -16.13
N THR A 74 -12.43 12.36 -16.12
CA THR A 74 -13.34 12.82 -15.06
C THR A 74 -14.77 12.64 -15.53
N LYS A 75 -15.52 11.77 -14.87
CA LYS A 75 -16.96 11.63 -15.08
C LYS A 75 -17.71 12.12 -13.86
N SER A 76 -18.69 12.98 -14.05
CA SER A 76 -19.65 13.34 -13.00
C SER A 76 -20.77 12.29 -12.93
N MET A 77 -21.47 12.20 -11.79
CA MET A 77 -22.60 11.26 -11.62
C MET A 77 -23.63 11.34 -12.75
N ASP A 78 -24.02 12.55 -13.14
CA ASP A 78 -24.95 12.85 -14.25
C ASP A 78 -24.39 12.48 -15.63
N LYS A 79 -23.08 12.20 -15.73
CA LYS A 79 -22.36 11.81 -16.95
C LYS A 79 -21.83 10.37 -16.90
N GLY A 80 -22.54 9.49 -16.18
CA GLY A 80 -22.27 8.05 -16.18
C GLY A 80 -21.09 7.61 -15.30
N ALA A 81 -20.70 8.38 -14.29
CA ALA A 81 -19.64 7.98 -13.35
C ALA A 81 -19.97 6.67 -12.63
N VAL A 82 -21.22 6.50 -12.19
CA VAL A 82 -21.68 5.30 -11.50
C VAL A 82 -21.55 4.07 -12.41
N ASP A 83 -21.97 4.17 -13.67
CA ASP A 83 -21.85 3.09 -14.65
C ASP A 83 -20.39 2.71 -14.88
N ALA A 84 -19.53 3.72 -15.09
CA ALA A 84 -18.10 3.52 -15.32
C ALA A 84 -17.41 2.86 -14.12
N VAL A 85 -17.70 3.31 -12.88
CA VAL A 85 -17.17 2.67 -11.66
C VAL A 85 -17.70 1.25 -11.52
N THR A 86 -19.01 1.04 -11.75
CA THR A 86 -19.62 -0.29 -11.65
C THR A 86 -18.90 -1.29 -12.55
N LYS A 87 -18.63 -0.90 -13.80
CA LYS A 87 -17.94 -1.69 -14.80
C LYS A 87 -16.45 -1.87 -14.49
N TRP A 88 -15.79 -0.82 -14.00
CA TRP A 88 -14.37 -0.84 -13.64
C TRP A 88 -14.04 -1.91 -12.58
N GLN A 89 -14.92 -2.14 -11.58
CA GLN A 89 -14.65 -3.06 -10.46
C GLN A 89 -14.21 -4.47 -10.86
N THR A 90 -14.80 -5.03 -11.91
CA THR A 90 -14.52 -6.40 -12.36
C THR A 90 -13.48 -6.45 -13.47
N LEU A 91 -13.26 -5.34 -14.16
CA LEU A 91 -12.29 -5.26 -15.25
C LEU A 91 -10.90 -4.92 -14.74
N ALA A 92 -10.78 -3.99 -13.81
CA ALA A 92 -9.50 -3.46 -13.34
C ALA A 92 -8.53 -4.55 -12.85
N PRO A 93 -8.98 -5.60 -12.13
CA PRO A 93 -8.10 -6.68 -11.69
C PRO A 93 -7.58 -7.58 -12.82
N GLU A 94 -8.26 -7.56 -13.96
CA GLU A 94 -8.02 -8.40 -15.14
C GLU A 94 -7.39 -7.61 -16.29
N LEU A 95 -7.04 -6.34 -16.07
CA LEU A 95 -6.29 -5.55 -17.04
C LEU A 95 -4.87 -6.12 -17.22
N PRO A 96 -4.22 -5.86 -18.37
CA PRO A 96 -2.82 -6.22 -18.57
C PRO A 96 -1.94 -5.68 -17.44
N GLU A 97 -0.87 -6.38 -17.08
CA GLU A 97 0.01 -5.99 -15.96
C GLU A 97 0.66 -4.61 -16.18
N GLU A 98 0.76 -4.17 -17.43
CA GLU A 98 1.26 -2.86 -17.82
C GLU A 98 0.29 -1.72 -17.51
N LEU A 99 -1.00 -2.01 -17.25
CA LEU A 99 -2.05 -1.01 -17.05
C LEU A 99 -2.65 -1.09 -15.65
N THR A 100 -2.55 -0.01 -14.90
CA THR A 100 -3.38 0.22 -13.70
C THR A 100 -4.31 1.40 -13.93
N ILE A 101 -5.51 1.34 -13.35
CA ILE A 101 -6.48 2.43 -13.37
C ILE A 101 -7.03 2.55 -11.95
N ARG A 102 -6.62 3.57 -11.20
CA ARG A 102 -7.26 3.90 -9.92
C ARG A 102 -8.44 4.82 -10.13
N VAL A 103 -9.40 4.79 -9.22
CA VAL A 103 -10.55 5.70 -9.24
C VAL A 103 -10.56 6.54 -7.99
N VAL A 104 -10.63 7.86 -8.14
CA VAL A 104 -10.87 8.79 -7.03
C VAL A 104 -12.29 9.32 -7.14
N VAL A 105 -13.13 9.05 -6.14
CA VAL A 105 -14.48 9.61 -6.06
C VAL A 105 -14.49 10.78 -5.08
N GLN A 106 -14.82 11.97 -5.58
CA GLN A 106 -14.90 13.21 -4.83
C GLN A 106 -15.85 14.19 -5.53
N ASN A 107 -16.60 15.00 -4.78
CA ASN A 107 -17.58 15.96 -5.32
C ASN A 107 -18.55 15.34 -6.33
N LYS A 108 -19.05 14.12 -6.05
CA LYS A 108 -19.88 13.32 -6.97
C LYS A 108 -19.25 13.09 -8.36
N GLN A 109 -17.93 13.15 -8.46
CA GLN A 109 -17.17 12.86 -9.67
C GLN A 109 -16.28 11.66 -9.43
N ALA A 110 -16.19 10.78 -10.42
CA ALA A 110 -15.19 9.72 -10.49
C ALA A 110 -14.09 10.15 -11.46
N ARG A 111 -12.88 10.31 -10.94
CA ARG A 111 -11.68 10.55 -11.72
C ARG A 111 -10.92 9.24 -11.87
N PHE A 112 -10.84 8.75 -13.10
CA PHE A 112 -10.06 7.59 -13.48
C PHE A 112 -8.65 8.05 -13.78
N GLN A 113 -7.68 7.56 -13.02
CA GLN A 113 -6.26 7.87 -13.20
C GLN A 113 -5.55 6.59 -13.61
N SER A 114 -5.21 6.50 -14.88
CA SER A 114 -4.48 5.37 -15.43
C SER A 114 -2.97 5.55 -15.39
N LEU A 115 -2.26 4.44 -15.32
CA LEU A 115 -0.83 4.39 -15.55
C LEU A 115 -0.56 3.20 -16.45
N TYR A 116 -0.04 3.46 -17.64
CA TYR A 116 0.30 2.42 -18.62
C TYR A 116 1.81 2.38 -18.90
N LEU A 117 2.39 1.19 -19.05
CA LEU A 117 3.78 0.97 -19.45
C LEU A 117 3.85 0.65 -20.95
N GLY A 118 3.91 1.66 -21.82
CA GLY A 118 3.91 1.43 -23.28
C GLY A 118 3.99 2.70 -24.13
N THR A 119 3.09 2.86 -25.09
CA THR A 119 2.83 4.13 -25.82
C THR A 119 1.34 4.43 -25.84
N CYS A 120 0.96 5.66 -26.17
CA CYS A 120 -0.45 6.00 -26.27
C CYS A 120 -1.19 5.18 -27.35
N ASP A 121 -0.53 4.94 -28.49
CA ASP A 121 -1.10 4.21 -29.61
C ASP A 121 -1.34 2.73 -29.27
N GLN A 122 -0.59 2.19 -28.31
CA GLN A 122 -0.83 0.86 -27.74
C GLN A 122 -1.97 0.86 -26.70
N LEU A 123 -2.09 1.92 -25.89
CA LEU A 123 -3.11 2.03 -24.85
C LEU A 123 -4.52 2.24 -25.43
N LEU A 124 -4.65 3.05 -26.47
CA LEU A 124 -5.93 3.38 -27.11
C LEU A 124 -6.78 2.15 -27.47
N PRO A 125 -6.28 1.14 -28.21
CA PRO A 125 -7.06 -0.05 -28.53
C PRO A 125 -7.40 -0.88 -27.28
N VAL A 126 -6.53 -0.93 -26.26
CA VAL A 126 -6.82 -1.61 -24.99
C VAL A 126 -8.00 -0.96 -24.28
N MET A 127 -7.99 0.38 -24.16
CA MET A 127 -9.07 1.13 -23.53
C MET A 127 -10.37 1.04 -24.30
N SER A 128 -10.32 1.16 -25.63
CA SER A 128 -11.50 1.01 -26.49
C SER A 128 -12.11 -0.39 -26.42
N SER A 129 -11.29 -1.43 -26.28
CA SER A 129 -11.76 -2.82 -26.17
C SER A 129 -12.27 -3.18 -24.77
N LYS A 130 -11.54 -2.77 -23.72
CA LYS A 130 -11.78 -3.24 -22.35
C LYS A 130 -12.68 -2.32 -21.54
N LEU A 131 -12.56 -1.01 -21.70
CA LEU A 131 -13.30 0.00 -20.93
C LEU A 131 -13.79 1.15 -21.82
N PRO A 132 -14.59 0.86 -22.87
CA PRO A 132 -15.10 1.86 -23.82
C PRO A 132 -15.95 2.94 -23.15
N GLU A 133 -16.53 2.67 -21.97
CA GLU A 133 -17.34 3.61 -21.21
C GLU A 133 -16.56 4.89 -20.84
N LEU A 134 -15.22 4.81 -20.72
CA LEU A 134 -14.40 6.00 -20.50
C LEU A 134 -14.22 6.87 -21.74
N ALA A 135 -14.51 6.35 -22.93
CA ALA A 135 -14.39 7.06 -24.21
C ALA A 135 -13.04 7.78 -24.37
N MET A 136 -11.96 7.13 -23.93
CA MET A 136 -10.61 7.70 -23.98
C MET A 136 -10.19 8.00 -25.42
N THR A 137 -9.64 9.19 -25.62
CA THR A 137 -9.07 9.65 -26.89
C THR A 137 -7.57 9.88 -26.74
N ARG A 138 -6.88 10.09 -27.88
CA ARG A 138 -5.44 10.43 -27.86
C ARG A 138 -5.16 11.75 -27.14
N ALA A 139 -6.12 12.68 -27.12
CA ALA A 139 -5.98 13.98 -26.45
C ALA A 139 -5.95 13.86 -24.92
N ASP A 140 -6.55 12.80 -24.36
CA ASP A 140 -6.52 12.51 -22.93
C ASP A 140 -5.15 11.96 -22.52
N CYS A 141 -4.43 11.35 -23.45
CA CYS A 141 -3.21 10.62 -23.16
C CYS A 141 -2.00 11.55 -23.07
N GLN A 142 -1.30 11.53 -21.93
CA GLN A 142 -0.07 12.30 -21.75
C GLN A 142 1.14 11.36 -21.64
N GLU A 143 1.96 11.34 -22.69
CA GLU A 143 3.21 10.59 -22.73
C GLU A 143 4.28 11.28 -21.87
N MET A 144 4.85 10.58 -20.90
CA MET A 144 5.89 11.13 -20.02
C MET A 144 6.84 10.06 -19.48
N SER A 145 7.97 10.48 -18.89
CA SER A 145 8.86 9.56 -18.17
C SER A 145 8.25 9.08 -16.84
N TRP A 146 8.80 8.02 -16.26
CA TRP A 146 8.37 7.49 -14.96
C TRP A 146 8.36 8.55 -13.86
N LEU A 147 9.43 9.36 -13.74
CA LEU A 147 9.52 10.38 -12.70
C LEU A 147 8.47 11.49 -12.89
N GLN A 148 8.29 11.94 -14.12
CA GLN A 148 7.25 12.92 -14.43
C GLN A 148 5.86 12.38 -14.05
N SER A 149 5.60 11.09 -14.28
CA SER A 149 4.33 10.46 -13.85
C SER A 149 4.16 10.43 -12.33
N MET A 150 5.25 10.26 -11.56
CA MET A 150 5.20 10.30 -10.09
C MET A 150 4.91 11.69 -9.55
N VAL A 151 5.46 12.73 -10.18
CA VAL A 151 5.12 14.13 -9.86
C VAL A 151 3.64 14.41 -10.13
N TYR A 152 3.12 13.93 -11.27
CA TYR A 152 1.75 14.17 -11.68
C TYR A 152 0.72 13.43 -10.79
N ILE A 153 0.92 12.13 -10.54
CA ILE A 153 -0.06 11.29 -9.81
C ILE A 153 -0.27 11.73 -8.36
N ASN A 154 0.77 12.30 -7.72
CA ASN A 154 0.68 12.81 -6.35
C ASN A 154 -0.08 14.14 -6.24
N GLY A 155 -0.63 14.67 -7.33
CA GLY A 155 -1.43 15.90 -7.32
C GLY A 155 -0.61 17.17 -7.06
N ALA A 156 0.72 17.06 -7.06
CA ALA A 156 1.65 18.14 -6.74
C ALA A 156 2.16 18.89 -7.98
N GLY A 157 1.76 18.49 -9.20
CA GLY A 157 2.33 19.10 -10.40
C GLY A 157 1.53 18.92 -11.68
N THR A 158 1.92 19.70 -12.66
CA THR A 158 1.55 19.58 -14.07
C THR A 158 2.70 18.88 -14.82
N THR A 159 2.54 18.66 -16.13
CA THR A 159 3.63 18.17 -16.99
C THR A 159 4.87 19.08 -17.01
N SER A 160 4.72 20.35 -16.60
CA SER A 160 5.82 21.31 -16.51
C SER A 160 6.48 21.38 -15.14
N THR A 161 5.99 20.63 -14.14
CA THR A 161 6.60 20.63 -12.81
C THR A 161 7.95 19.91 -12.83
N PRO A 162 9.03 20.53 -12.34
CA PRO A 162 10.35 19.89 -12.27
C PRO A 162 10.33 18.66 -11.36
N VAL A 163 11.05 17.60 -11.74
CA VAL A 163 11.10 16.33 -10.97
C VAL A 163 11.80 16.50 -9.62
N GLU A 164 12.60 17.55 -9.46
CA GLU A 164 13.31 17.93 -8.26
C GLU A 164 12.35 18.27 -7.10
N VAL A 165 11.06 18.54 -7.38
CA VAL A 165 10.05 18.70 -6.33
C VAL A 165 9.93 17.45 -5.45
N LEU A 166 10.25 16.26 -5.98
CA LEU A 166 10.27 15.01 -5.22
C LEU A 166 11.36 14.98 -4.14
N LEU A 167 12.34 15.90 -4.19
CA LEU A 167 13.38 16.05 -3.18
C LEU A 167 12.90 16.88 -1.97
N ASN A 168 11.76 17.58 -2.09
CA ASN A 168 11.20 18.37 -1.01
C ASN A 168 10.65 17.46 0.10
N ARG A 169 11.19 17.61 1.30
CA ARG A 169 10.78 16.86 2.52
C ARG A 169 9.83 17.65 3.43
N THR A 170 9.39 18.83 3.00
CA THR A 170 8.43 19.66 3.74
C THR A 170 7.02 19.18 3.46
N THR A 171 6.26 18.88 4.52
CA THR A 171 4.82 18.58 4.42
C THR A 171 4.00 19.69 5.04
N SER A 172 2.84 20.00 4.46
CA SER A 172 1.90 20.93 5.08
C SER A 172 1.28 20.31 6.32
N LEU A 173 1.19 21.08 7.41
CA LEU A 173 0.50 20.72 8.64
C LEU A 173 -0.80 21.54 8.84
N SER A 174 -1.32 22.15 7.77
CA SER A 174 -2.53 22.99 7.82
C SER A 174 -3.85 22.20 7.83
N THR A 175 -3.80 20.87 7.81
CA THR A 175 -4.97 20.02 7.59
C THR A 175 -4.91 18.77 8.45
N TYR A 176 -5.94 18.57 9.26
CA TYR A 176 -6.17 17.30 9.95
C TYR A 176 -6.65 16.25 8.95
N THR A 177 -6.26 14.99 9.17
CA THR A 177 -6.66 13.87 8.32
C THR A 177 -7.13 12.68 9.16
N LYS A 178 -8.20 12.01 8.73
CA LYS A 178 -8.59 10.68 9.21
C LYS A 178 -8.73 9.75 8.00
N ASN A 179 -8.11 8.58 8.10
CA ASN A 179 -8.20 7.53 7.10
C ASN A 179 -8.92 6.31 7.66
N LYS A 180 -9.62 5.59 6.79
CA LYS A 180 -10.09 4.22 7.01
C LYS A 180 -9.86 3.41 5.73
N SER A 181 -9.91 2.09 5.82
CA SER A 181 -9.79 1.25 4.64
C SER A 181 -10.62 -0.01 4.69
N ASP A 182 -10.96 -0.51 3.51
CA ASP A 182 -11.65 -1.77 3.27
C ASP A 182 -11.08 -2.49 2.05
N TYR A 183 -11.43 -3.76 1.91
CA TYR A 183 -11.18 -4.53 0.68
C TYR A 183 -12.50 -5.04 0.12
N VAL A 184 -12.66 -4.97 -1.20
CA VAL A 184 -13.82 -5.50 -1.90
C VAL A 184 -13.45 -6.79 -2.59
N LYS A 185 -14.25 -7.85 -2.36
CA LYS A 185 -14.09 -9.17 -2.97
C LYS A 185 -15.21 -9.54 -3.95
N GLN A 186 -16.33 -8.82 -3.90
CA GLN A 186 -17.48 -8.99 -4.79
C GLN A 186 -17.91 -7.62 -5.30
N ALA A 187 -18.22 -7.52 -6.59
CA ALA A 187 -18.56 -6.23 -7.19
C ALA A 187 -19.80 -5.61 -6.53
N ILE A 188 -19.70 -4.35 -6.15
CA ILE A 188 -20.79 -3.57 -5.60
C ILE A 188 -21.76 -3.21 -6.72
N SER A 189 -23.07 -3.39 -6.48
CA SER A 189 -24.10 -3.16 -7.49
C SER A 189 -24.18 -1.67 -7.90
N LYS A 190 -24.65 -1.42 -9.13
CA LYS A 190 -24.93 -0.06 -9.62
C LYS A 190 -25.82 0.73 -8.64
N ALA A 191 -26.93 0.12 -8.21
CA ALA A 191 -27.89 0.74 -7.30
C ALA A 191 -27.27 1.06 -5.92
N SER A 192 -26.28 0.29 -5.47
CA SER A 192 -25.51 0.60 -4.27
C SER A 192 -24.55 1.77 -4.52
N TRP A 193 -23.85 1.81 -5.66
CA TRP A 193 -23.01 2.95 -6.03
C TRP A 193 -23.77 4.27 -6.13
N GLU A 194 -25.02 4.26 -6.64
CA GLU A 194 -25.91 5.43 -6.65
C GLU A 194 -26.15 5.99 -5.24
N LYS A 195 -26.11 5.14 -4.21
CA LYS A 195 -26.24 5.52 -2.80
C LYS A 195 -24.89 5.86 -2.14
N ILE A 196 -23.77 5.38 -2.68
CA ILE A 196 -22.41 5.65 -2.16
C ILE A 196 -21.92 7.02 -2.59
N PHE A 197 -22.05 7.39 -3.87
CA PHE A 197 -21.52 8.65 -4.38
C PHE A 197 -22.02 9.92 -3.63
N PRO A 198 -23.29 10.02 -3.20
CA PRO A 198 -23.79 11.17 -2.45
C PRO A 198 -23.06 11.45 -1.12
N TRP A 199 -22.35 10.48 -0.53
CA TRP A 199 -21.53 10.71 0.66
C TRP A 199 -20.33 11.64 0.41
N PHE A 200 -19.93 11.80 -0.86
CA PHE A 200 -18.77 12.57 -1.28
C PHE A 200 -19.19 13.82 -2.04
N ASP A 201 -20.21 14.53 -1.56
CA ASP A 201 -20.76 15.74 -2.19
C ASP A 201 -20.48 17.01 -1.38
N GLY A 202 -19.89 18.02 -2.03
CA GLY A 202 -19.75 19.37 -1.47
C GLY A 202 -18.53 19.61 -0.60
N ALA A 203 -18.42 20.86 -0.13
CA ALA A 203 -17.30 21.34 0.67
C ALA A 203 -17.29 20.67 2.06
N GLY A 204 -16.15 20.07 2.43
CA GLY A 204 -15.99 19.33 3.69
C GLY A 204 -16.34 17.85 3.60
N ALA A 205 -16.91 17.40 2.48
CA ALA A 205 -16.94 15.98 2.15
C ALA A 205 -15.52 15.50 1.79
N GLY A 206 -15.18 14.32 2.25
CA GLY A 206 -13.90 13.70 1.92
C GLY A 206 -13.88 13.10 0.52
N LEU A 207 -13.03 12.10 0.34
CA LEU A 207 -12.95 11.32 -0.88
C LEU A 207 -12.81 9.83 -0.57
N ILE A 208 -13.08 8.99 -1.57
CA ILE A 208 -12.61 7.61 -1.60
C ILE A 208 -11.65 7.39 -2.75
N ILE A 209 -10.63 6.58 -2.49
CA ILE A 209 -9.69 6.10 -3.50
C ILE A 209 -9.90 4.60 -3.64
N LEU A 210 -10.15 4.15 -4.87
CA LEU A 210 -10.32 2.74 -5.24
C LEU A 210 -9.05 2.32 -6.00
N GLU A 211 -8.24 1.49 -5.36
CA GLU A 211 -6.97 1.01 -5.93
C GLU A 211 -7.14 -0.45 -6.38
N PRO A 212 -6.98 -0.76 -7.67
CA PRO A 212 -7.22 -2.10 -8.17
C PRO A 212 -6.19 -3.09 -7.61
N ASN A 213 -6.68 -4.26 -7.20
CA ASN A 213 -5.86 -5.45 -7.00
C ASN A 213 -5.75 -6.20 -8.35
N GLY A 214 -5.34 -7.47 -8.35
CA GLY A 214 -5.12 -8.23 -9.58
C GLY A 214 -3.65 -8.37 -9.95
N GLY A 215 -3.40 -8.79 -11.19
CA GLY A 215 -2.06 -8.96 -11.77
C GLY A 215 -1.05 -9.60 -10.81
N ARG A 216 0.12 -8.96 -10.68
CA ARG A 216 1.21 -9.46 -9.82
C ARG A 216 0.84 -9.55 -8.35
N VAL A 217 -0.05 -8.70 -7.83
CA VAL A 217 -0.48 -8.74 -6.43
C VAL A 217 -1.23 -10.03 -6.14
N SER A 218 -2.11 -10.46 -7.05
CA SER A 218 -2.88 -11.70 -6.91
C SER A 218 -2.05 -12.97 -7.13
N ALA A 219 -0.91 -12.89 -7.83
CA ALA A 219 -0.02 -14.03 -8.08
C ALA A 219 0.85 -14.41 -6.87
N ILE A 220 0.96 -13.54 -5.86
CA ILE A 220 1.73 -13.78 -4.62
C ILE A 220 0.81 -14.46 -3.61
N ALA A 221 1.28 -15.52 -2.93
CA ALA A 221 0.46 -16.20 -1.95
C ALA A 221 0.26 -15.33 -0.69
N ASP A 222 -0.91 -15.43 -0.06
CA ASP A 222 -1.28 -14.65 1.14
C ASP A 222 -0.24 -14.74 2.27
N GLY A 223 0.46 -15.88 2.39
CA GLY A 223 1.44 -16.15 3.45
C GLY A 223 2.90 -15.80 3.12
N ASP A 224 3.20 -15.34 1.90
CA ASP A 224 4.57 -15.05 1.47
C ASP A 224 5.15 -13.83 2.16
N THR A 225 4.30 -12.85 2.48
CA THR A 225 4.66 -11.66 3.27
C THR A 225 3.60 -11.40 4.36
N PRO A 226 3.85 -10.50 5.32
CA PRO A 226 2.84 -10.13 6.31
C PRO A 226 1.53 -9.61 5.71
N TYR A 227 1.56 -9.06 4.49
CA TYR A 227 0.39 -8.51 3.80
C TYR A 227 -0.41 -9.62 3.09
N PRO A 228 -1.63 -9.95 3.56
CA PRO A 228 -2.38 -11.12 3.10
C PRO A 228 -3.38 -10.83 1.98
N HIS A 229 -3.63 -9.57 1.65
CA HIS A 229 -4.77 -9.18 0.81
C HIS A 229 -4.41 -9.32 -0.68
N ARG A 230 -4.36 -10.56 -1.16
CA ARG A 230 -3.87 -10.97 -2.49
C ARG A 230 -5.00 -11.44 -3.42
N ALA A 231 -5.01 -12.73 -3.75
CA ALA A 231 -5.96 -13.34 -4.68
C ALA A 231 -7.41 -13.22 -4.18
N GLY A 232 -8.34 -13.02 -5.11
CA GLY A 232 -9.77 -12.87 -4.80
C GLY A 232 -10.17 -11.49 -4.23
N VAL A 233 -9.22 -10.56 -4.11
CA VAL A 233 -9.52 -9.13 -3.84
C VAL A 233 -9.64 -8.41 -5.18
N LEU A 234 -10.74 -7.69 -5.38
CA LEU A 234 -10.94 -6.84 -6.56
C LEU A 234 -10.19 -5.52 -6.40
N TYR A 235 -10.36 -4.83 -5.27
CA TYR A 235 -9.68 -3.56 -5.02
C TYR A 235 -9.68 -3.21 -3.52
N ASN A 236 -8.73 -2.35 -3.14
CA ASN A 236 -8.73 -1.66 -1.85
C ASN A 236 -9.54 -0.36 -1.95
N ILE A 237 -10.22 0.00 -0.87
CA ILE A 237 -10.84 1.31 -0.68
C ILE A 237 -10.09 2.05 0.42
N GLN A 238 -9.69 3.29 0.16
CA GLN A 238 -9.26 4.24 1.18
C GLN A 238 -10.34 5.32 1.33
N TYR A 239 -10.87 5.51 2.53
CA TYR A 239 -11.75 6.63 2.88
C TYR A 239 -10.91 7.71 3.52
N VAL A 240 -11.00 8.94 3.01
CA VAL A 240 -10.16 10.04 3.49
C VAL A 240 -11.00 11.26 3.85
N ALA A 241 -10.92 11.67 5.11
CA ALA A 241 -11.46 12.94 5.58
C ALA A 241 -10.32 13.92 5.80
N PHE A 242 -10.50 15.14 5.30
CA PHE A 242 -9.60 16.26 5.51
C PHE A 242 -10.40 17.45 6.06
N TRP A 243 -9.87 18.15 7.06
CA TRP A 243 -10.48 19.38 7.56
C TRP A 243 -9.40 20.35 8.10
N PRO A 244 -9.63 21.67 8.06
CA PRO A 244 -8.60 22.64 8.37
C PRO A 244 -8.21 22.61 9.86
N THR A 245 -6.94 22.88 10.16
CA THR A 245 -6.47 22.95 11.55
C THR A 245 -6.96 24.16 12.33
N THR A 246 -7.61 25.10 11.65
CA THR A 246 -8.35 26.21 12.26
C THR A 246 -9.70 25.78 12.84
N ALA A 247 -10.20 24.59 12.50
CA ALA A 247 -11.39 23.99 13.09
C ALA A 247 -11.02 23.12 14.31
N THR A 248 -12.04 22.54 14.96
CA THR A 248 -11.84 21.56 16.04
C THR A 248 -11.08 20.33 15.54
N ALA A 249 -10.23 19.76 16.41
CA ALA A 249 -9.53 18.50 16.14
C ALA A 249 -10.48 17.28 16.13
N ALA A 250 -11.76 17.46 16.45
CA ALA A 250 -12.76 16.39 16.42
C ALA A 250 -12.90 15.81 14.99
N VAL A 251 -12.82 14.48 14.90
CA VAL A 251 -12.97 13.75 13.63
C VAL A 251 -14.41 13.92 13.14
N PRO A 252 -14.63 14.32 11.87
CA PRO A 252 -15.98 14.44 11.31
C PRO A 252 -16.74 13.10 11.36
N ASP A 253 -17.95 13.09 11.93
CA ASP A 253 -18.74 11.87 12.13
C ASP A 253 -19.08 11.13 10.83
N TRP A 254 -19.15 11.86 9.71
CA TRP A 254 -19.51 11.28 8.41
C TRP A 254 -18.57 10.13 8.02
N ILE A 255 -17.27 10.16 8.37
CA ILE A 255 -16.33 9.10 7.98
C ILE A 255 -16.63 7.78 8.71
N LYS A 256 -17.07 7.87 9.98
CA LYS A 256 -17.53 6.69 10.73
C LYS A 256 -18.84 6.17 10.16
N ASN A 257 -19.74 7.07 9.78
CA ASN A 257 -21.05 6.71 9.22
C ASN A 257 -20.95 6.07 7.84
N VAL A 258 -20.12 6.59 6.93
CA VAL A 258 -19.90 5.97 5.61
C VAL A 258 -19.17 4.63 5.76
N TYR A 259 -18.20 4.53 6.67
CA TYR A 259 -17.53 3.25 6.92
C TYR A 259 -18.51 2.20 7.43
N LYS A 260 -19.42 2.56 8.35
CA LYS A 260 -20.51 1.67 8.78
C LYS A 260 -21.46 1.33 7.62
N PHE A 261 -21.85 2.31 6.80
CA PHE A 261 -22.69 2.10 5.63
C PHE A 261 -22.08 1.12 4.62
N MET A 262 -20.75 1.08 4.49
CA MET A 262 -20.04 0.22 3.55
C MET A 262 -19.90 -1.23 4.01
N GLU A 263 -20.17 -1.54 5.28
CA GLU A 263 -20.01 -2.87 5.88
C GLU A 263 -20.60 -4.05 5.07
N PRO A 264 -21.82 -3.99 4.52
CA PRO A 264 -22.39 -5.11 3.76
C PRO A 264 -21.78 -5.30 2.36
N PHE A 265 -20.96 -4.37 1.89
CA PHE A 265 -20.42 -4.37 0.52
C PHE A 265 -18.95 -4.78 0.44
N VAL A 266 -18.27 -4.91 1.58
CA VAL A 266 -16.83 -5.14 1.68
C VAL A 266 -16.54 -6.51 2.28
N SER A 267 -15.26 -6.87 2.37
CA SER A 267 -14.82 -8.11 3.02
C SER A 267 -15.40 -8.25 4.43
N SER A 268 -15.69 -9.48 4.82
CA SER A 268 -16.17 -9.83 6.15
C SER A 268 -15.44 -11.08 6.65
N ASN A 269 -15.45 -11.28 7.98
CA ASN A 269 -14.86 -12.44 8.66
C ASN A 269 -13.37 -12.72 8.32
N PRO A 270 -12.43 -11.80 8.65
CA PRO A 270 -12.65 -10.48 9.23
C PRO A 270 -12.91 -9.41 8.16
N ARG A 271 -13.50 -8.27 8.58
CA ARG A 271 -13.51 -7.05 7.76
C ARG A 271 -12.09 -6.50 7.66
N ALA A 272 -11.46 -6.72 6.51
CA ALA A 272 -10.05 -6.49 6.29
C ALA A 272 -9.72 -4.99 6.17
N ALA A 273 -8.53 -4.61 6.62
CA ALA A 273 -8.01 -3.25 6.58
C ALA A 273 -6.52 -3.25 6.18
N TYR A 274 -5.99 -2.11 5.78
CA TYR A 274 -4.58 -1.95 5.43
C TYR A 274 -3.80 -1.24 6.54
N VAL A 275 -2.72 -1.88 7.03
CA VAL A 275 -1.95 -1.40 8.20
C VAL A 275 -1.32 -0.01 8.03
N ASN A 276 -0.96 0.38 6.80
CA ASN A 276 -0.40 1.72 6.55
C ASN A 276 -1.47 2.83 6.59
N TYR A 277 -2.75 2.46 6.64
CA TYR A 277 -3.87 3.35 6.95
C TYR A 277 -4.35 3.04 8.37
N ARG A 278 -3.47 3.25 9.35
CA ARG A 278 -3.73 2.94 10.76
C ARG A 278 -5.04 3.55 11.25
N ASP A 279 -5.83 2.74 11.94
CA ASP A 279 -7.14 3.10 12.45
C ASP A 279 -7.32 2.50 13.83
N LEU A 280 -7.22 3.32 14.88
CA LEU A 280 -7.43 2.84 16.25
C LEU A 280 -8.89 2.42 16.51
N ASP A 281 -9.84 2.86 15.66
CA ASP A 281 -11.26 2.53 15.82
C ASP A 281 -11.55 1.03 15.58
N ILE A 282 -10.63 0.26 14.97
CA ILE A 282 -10.79 -1.20 14.77
C ILE A 282 -10.23 -2.04 15.92
N GLY A 283 -9.70 -1.40 16.97
CA GLY A 283 -9.22 -2.02 18.19
C GLY A 283 -7.80 -1.61 18.54
N GLU A 284 -7.48 -1.63 19.83
CA GLU A 284 -6.17 -1.30 20.39
C GLU A 284 -5.71 -2.43 21.32
N ASN A 285 -4.40 -2.50 21.54
CA ASN A 285 -3.80 -3.39 22.50
C ASN A 285 -4.22 -3.03 23.92
N THR A 286 -4.41 -4.07 24.72
CA THR A 286 -4.43 -3.95 26.18
C THR A 286 -3.07 -4.36 26.72
N VAL A 287 -2.53 -3.55 27.62
CA VAL A 287 -1.25 -3.84 28.30
C VAL A 287 -1.55 -4.61 29.58
N THR A 288 -0.89 -5.75 29.76
CA THR A 288 -1.00 -6.58 30.96
C THR A 288 -0.30 -5.92 32.16
N ALA A 289 -0.53 -6.42 33.38
CA ALA A 289 0.17 -5.93 34.57
C ALA A 289 1.71 -6.03 34.47
N GLY A 290 2.22 -6.92 33.60
CA GLY A 290 3.65 -7.07 33.33
C GLY A 290 4.21 -6.09 32.28
N GLY A 291 3.42 -5.12 31.82
CA GLY A 291 3.87 -4.12 30.83
C GLY A 291 3.92 -4.63 29.38
N VAL A 292 3.45 -5.86 29.12
CA VAL A 292 3.45 -6.51 27.81
C VAL A 292 2.05 -6.46 27.18
N THR A 293 1.95 -6.16 25.89
CA THR A 293 0.68 -6.20 25.15
C THR A 293 0.10 -7.62 25.07
N SER A 294 -1.23 -7.72 25.15
CA SER A 294 -1.93 -9.01 25.11
C SER A 294 -2.19 -9.48 23.67
N TYR A 295 -1.78 -10.72 23.36
CA TYR A 295 -2.07 -11.34 22.06
C TYR A 295 -3.58 -11.39 21.76
N GLU A 296 -4.43 -11.73 22.74
CA GLU A 296 -5.86 -11.88 22.50
C GLU A 296 -6.56 -10.54 22.20
N SER A 297 -6.16 -9.43 22.83
CA SER A 297 -6.68 -8.11 22.43
C SER A 297 -6.12 -7.68 21.07
N GLY A 298 -4.85 -7.99 20.80
CA GLY A 298 -4.20 -7.78 19.52
C GLY A 298 -4.91 -8.44 18.33
N ARG A 299 -5.53 -9.61 18.53
CA ARG A 299 -6.23 -10.33 17.44
C ARG A 299 -7.38 -9.54 16.84
N LEU A 300 -8.10 -8.72 17.62
CA LEU A 300 -9.28 -7.98 17.17
C LEU A 300 -8.98 -7.08 15.96
N TRP A 301 -7.84 -6.39 15.99
CA TRP A 301 -7.36 -5.53 14.91
C TRP A 301 -6.33 -6.25 14.02
N GLY A 302 -5.50 -7.12 14.61
CA GLY A 302 -4.40 -7.80 13.94
C GLY A 302 -4.86 -8.76 12.84
N GLU A 303 -5.94 -9.50 13.08
CA GLU A 303 -6.51 -10.38 12.06
C GLU A 303 -7.13 -9.59 10.89
N LYS A 304 -7.60 -8.35 11.13
CA LYS A 304 -8.09 -7.46 10.06
C LYS A 304 -6.96 -6.96 9.16
N TYR A 305 -5.80 -6.64 9.74
CA TYR A 305 -4.64 -6.17 8.98
C TYR A 305 -3.87 -7.29 8.27
N PHE A 306 -3.67 -8.42 8.95
CA PHE A 306 -2.73 -9.45 8.51
C PHE A 306 -3.37 -10.80 8.22
N GLY A 307 -4.65 -11.01 8.54
CA GLY A 307 -5.25 -12.33 8.52
C GLY A 307 -4.74 -13.20 9.68
N ALA A 308 -5.55 -14.17 10.11
CA ALA A 308 -5.27 -14.95 11.32
C ALA A 308 -3.93 -15.71 11.27
N ALA A 309 -3.62 -16.32 10.12
CA ALA A 309 -2.40 -17.10 9.94
C ALA A 309 -1.13 -16.22 10.05
N ASN A 310 -1.08 -15.11 9.31
CA ASN A 310 0.10 -14.24 9.35
C ASN A 310 0.19 -13.47 10.66
N PHE A 311 -0.92 -13.02 11.25
CA PHE A 311 -0.90 -12.35 12.55
C PHE A 311 -0.29 -13.25 13.63
N ARG A 312 -0.70 -14.53 13.69
CA ARG A 312 -0.09 -15.50 14.61
C ARG A 312 1.40 -15.70 14.34
N ARG A 313 1.80 -15.82 13.08
CA ARG A 313 3.22 -15.96 12.69
C ARG A 313 4.04 -14.73 13.08
N LEU A 314 3.48 -13.53 12.92
CA LEU A 314 4.09 -12.27 13.35
C LEU A 314 4.26 -12.24 14.88
N ALA A 315 3.23 -12.60 15.65
CA ALA A 315 3.28 -12.62 17.11
C ALA A 315 4.33 -13.61 17.65
N LEU A 316 4.43 -14.81 17.04
CA LEU A 316 5.49 -15.78 17.37
C LEU A 316 6.89 -15.24 17.02
N THR A 317 7.02 -14.49 15.94
CA THR A 317 8.29 -13.88 15.55
C THR A 317 8.68 -12.77 16.52
N LYS A 318 7.74 -11.88 16.84
CA LYS A 318 7.89 -10.84 17.88
C LYS A 318 8.31 -11.45 19.22
N GLY A 319 7.66 -12.53 19.66
CA GLY A 319 8.02 -13.24 20.90
C GLY A 319 9.43 -13.83 20.93
N LYS A 320 10.07 -14.07 19.77
CA LYS A 320 11.46 -14.53 19.69
C LYS A 320 12.47 -13.39 19.71
N VAL A 321 12.14 -12.26 19.07
CA VAL A 321 13.07 -11.14 18.87
C VAL A 321 12.92 -10.02 19.90
N ASP A 322 11.74 -9.92 20.53
CA ASP A 322 11.39 -8.88 21.49
C ASP A 322 10.29 -9.38 22.45
N ALA A 323 10.63 -10.40 23.24
CA ALA A 323 9.72 -11.04 24.20
C ALA A 323 9.27 -10.09 25.34
N GLY A 324 10.10 -9.11 25.68
CA GLY A 324 9.81 -8.08 26.68
C GLY A 324 8.92 -6.95 26.16
N ASP A 325 8.54 -7.00 24.88
CA ASP A 325 7.68 -6.03 24.21
C ASP A 325 8.19 -4.58 24.26
N TYR A 326 9.50 -4.39 24.11
CA TYR A 326 10.11 -3.07 24.16
C TYR A 326 9.60 -2.16 23.03
N PHE A 327 9.50 -2.70 21.81
CA PHE A 327 8.99 -1.95 20.65
C PHE A 327 7.46 -2.09 20.55
N GLN A 328 6.74 -1.28 21.32
CA GLN A 328 5.28 -1.30 21.38
C GLN A 328 4.61 0.05 21.09
N ASN A 329 3.35 -0.02 20.68
CA ASN A 329 2.40 1.08 20.56
C ASN A 329 0.96 0.50 20.65
N GLU A 330 -0.05 1.34 20.46
CA GLU A 330 -1.47 1.00 20.60
C GLU A 330 -1.91 -0.15 19.67
N GLN A 331 -1.19 -0.41 18.57
CA GLN A 331 -1.45 -1.51 17.62
C GLN A 331 -0.15 -2.20 17.18
N SER A 332 0.84 -2.32 18.06
CA SER A 332 2.03 -3.16 17.79
C SER A 332 1.66 -4.63 17.88
N ILE A 333 2.31 -5.48 17.07
CA ILE A 333 2.13 -6.93 17.19
C ILE A 333 2.51 -7.39 18.60
N PRO A 334 1.61 -8.01 19.38
CA PRO A 334 1.96 -8.52 20.70
C PRO A 334 2.88 -9.74 20.62
N PRO A 335 3.86 -9.90 21.52
CA PRO A 335 4.68 -11.10 21.56
C PRO A 335 3.84 -12.31 21.99
N LEU A 336 3.92 -13.39 21.20
CA LEU A 336 3.39 -14.69 21.59
C LEU A 336 4.55 -15.62 21.93
N VAL A 337 4.81 -15.80 23.24
CA VAL A 337 5.84 -16.71 23.74
C VAL A 337 5.22 -18.07 23.98
N THR A 338 5.58 -19.06 23.16
CA THR A 338 5.21 -20.46 23.44
C THR A 338 6.05 -20.95 24.61
N LYS A 339 5.39 -21.35 25.71
CA LYS A 339 6.06 -22.10 26.77
C LYS A 339 6.61 -23.40 26.15
N LYS A 340 7.91 -23.62 26.29
CA LYS A 340 8.52 -24.94 26.04
C LYS A 340 8.10 -25.90 27.14
#